data_AF-A0A7R7VPF0-F1
#
_entry.id   AF-A0A7R7VPF0-F1
#
_cell.length_a   1.000
_cell.length_b   1.000
_cell.length_c   1.000
_cell.angle_alpha   90.00
_cell.angle_beta   90.00
_cell.angle_gamma   90.00
#
_symmetry.space_group_name_H-M   'P 1'
#
loop_
_entity.id
_entity.type
_entity.pdbx_description
1 polymer ?
#
loop_
_entity_poly.entity_id
_entity_poly.type
_entity_poly.pdbx_seq_one_letter_code
_entity_poly.pdbx_strand_id
1 'polypeptide(L)'
;MDNTLASLSVVAGISLHLLVFRHGEWDTSSPSVVICHLLLLSIGPASAYYGIIQSCSPLLVWKIGGYYLLGLYSLVYRGFLHRLCQFPGPFLARLSNFYLTRLSAKNLHLYEEVQALHREYGDIVRVGPSKLSITHPDAVKAIYSNAYPLPKDHGIHCSTRAFLCHSRATNRFTPVGGGFGIRRLVLKVNLRINQSLYSKLTLSALQAYEPVVQVYSNQLVDVIDRDLDKPIDITRWLSYYAFDVMGNLAFGKTFDMIRDGKESYFLQTIRTDMSVIGYLKHQPWLFPLFAKTPLLNANHLAFWKWIEDRMTERIESWKGDRRDVFA
;
A
#
# COMPACT_ATOMS: atom_id res chain seq x y z
N MET A 1 11.25 -27.48 34.93
CA MET A 1 10.25 -27.69 33.87
C MET A 1 9.95 -26.40 33.11
N ASP A 2 9.89 -25.25 33.79
CA ASP A 2 9.57 -23.96 33.17
C ASP A 2 10.60 -23.49 32.14
N ASN A 3 11.91 -23.62 32.44
CA ASN A 3 12.97 -23.21 31.51
C ASN A 3 13.03 -24.08 30.25
N THR A 4 12.76 -25.39 30.38
CA THR A 4 12.71 -26.31 29.24
C THR A 4 11.51 -26.00 28.34
N LEU A 5 10.34 -25.74 28.92
CA LEU A 5 9.14 -25.34 28.17
C LEU A 5 9.32 -23.99 27.47
N ALA A 6 9.94 -23.00 28.12
CA ALA A 6 10.28 -21.72 27.51
C ALA A 6 11.21 -21.90 26.30
N SER A 7 12.28 -22.69 26.44
CA SER A 7 13.21 -22.96 25.35
C SER A 7 12.54 -23.67 24.16
N LEU A 8 11.68 -24.65 24.41
CA LEU A 8 10.94 -25.37 23.39
C LEU A 8 9.97 -24.45 22.64
N SER A 9 9.33 -23.52 23.36
CA SER A 9 8.41 -22.53 22.77
C SER A 9 9.12 -21.56 21.82
N VAL A 10 10.31 -21.09 22.22
CA VAL A 10 11.15 -20.24 21.36
C VAL A 10 11.57 -21.01 20.11
N VAL A 11 12.03 -22.25 20.26
CA VAL A 11 12.45 -23.10 19.13
C VAL A 11 11.29 -23.39 18.19
N ALA A 12 10.09 -23.64 18.71
CA ALA A 12 8.88 -23.82 17.90
C ALA A 12 8.55 -22.55 17.09
N GLY A 13 8.62 -21.37 17.71
CA GLY A 13 8.43 -20.08 17.03
C GLY A 13 9.47 -19.84 15.93
N ILE A 14 10.75 -20.08 16.21
CA ILE A 14 11.84 -19.95 15.23
C ILE A 14 11.64 -20.93 14.05
N SER A 15 11.29 -22.18 14.36
CA SER A 15 11.05 -23.21 13.34
C SER A 15 9.90 -22.82 12.42
N LEU A 16 8.79 -22.31 12.97
CA LEU A 16 7.68 -21.81 12.18
C LEU A 16 8.08 -20.61 11.31
N HIS A 17 8.90 -19.69 11.85
CA HIS A 17 9.40 -18.57 11.06
C HIS A 17 10.24 -19.02 9.86
N LEU A 18 11.20 -19.92 10.10
CA LEU A 18 12.16 -20.37 9.08
C LEU A 18 11.52 -21.26 8.03
N LEU A 19 10.60 -22.15 8.41
CA LEU A 19 9.96 -23.11 7.51
C LEU A 19 8.79 -22.49 6.76
N VAL A 20 7.92 -21.74 7.45
CA VAL A 20 6.65 -21.25 6.89
C VAL A 20 6.75 -19.77 6.51
N PHE A 21 6.97 -18.87 7.48
CA PHE A 21 6.87 -17.42 7.21
C PHE A 21 7.96 -16.86 6.30
N ARG A 22 9.09 -17.55 6.19
CA ARG A 22 10.15 -17.21 5.22
C ARG A 22 9.75 -17.51 3.78
N HIS A 23 8.84 -18.46 3.56
CA HIS A 23 8.45 -18.94 2.24
C HIS A 23 7.02 -18.49 1.93
N GLY A 24 6.86 -17.55 0.99
CA GLY A 24 5.55 -17.10 0.51
C GLY A 24 5.16 -15.68 0.93
N GLU A 25 4.05 -15.22 0.38
CA GLU A 25 3.55 -13.84 0.49
C GLU A 25 2.46 -13.75 1.59
N TRP A 26 2.88 -13.85 2.86
CA TRP A 26 1.97 -13.89 4.01
C TRP A 26 1.28 -12.57 4.32
N ASP A 27 1.75 -11.44 3.76
CA ASP A 27 1.13 -10.13 3.94
C ASP A 27 -0.33 -10.10 3.45
N THR A 28 -0.66 -10.82 2.37
CA THR A 28 -2.02 -10.89 1.81
C THR A 28 -3.00 -11.67 2.69
N SER A 29 -2.50 -12.67 3.40
CA SER A 29 -3.26 -13.51 4.33
C SER A 29 -3.13 -13.05 5.79
N SER A 30 -2.57 -11.85 6.02
CA SER A 30 -2.33 -11.32 7.37
C SER A 30 -3.54 -11.41 8.31
N PRO A 31 -4.79 -11.10 7.89
CA PRO A 31 -5.94 -11.20 8.79
C PRO A 31 -6.20 -12.62 9.29
N SER A 32 -6.08 -13.62 8.41
CA SER A 32 -6.24 -15.02 8.79
C SER A 32 -5.11 -15.46 9.72
N VAL A 33 -3.87 -15.04 9.46
CA VAL A 33 -2.72 -15.33 10.33
C VAL A 33 -2.94 -14.73 11.73
N VAL A 34 -3.34 -13.47 11.81
CA VAL A 34 -3.59 -12.77 13.08
C VAL A 34 -4.72 -13.45 13.86
N ILE A 35 -5.84 -13.76 13.21
CA ILE A 35 -6.97 -14.47 13.84
C ILE A 35 -6.53 -15.83 14.37
N CYS A 36 -5.81 -16.64 13.57
CA CYS A 36 -5.31 -17.95 14.02
C CYS A 36 -4.39 -17.82 15.25
N HIS A 37 -3.51 -16.82 15.29
CA HIS A 37 -2.62 -16.60 16.43
C HIS A 37 -3.38 -16.09 17.66
N LEU A 38 -4.37 -15.21 17.49
CA LEU A 38 -5.23 -14.73 18.60
C LEU A 38 -6.08 -15.86 19.18
N LEU A 39 -6.60 -16.77 18.35
CA LEU A 39 -7.30 -17.96 18.80
C LEU A 39 -6.35 -18.91 19.53
N LEU A 40 -5.18 -19.19 18.98
CA LEU A 40 -4.18 -20.05 19.61
C LEU A 40 -3.77 -19.52 21.00
N LEU A 41 -3.55 -18.20 21.11
CA LEU A 41 -3.13 -17.55 22.35
C LEU A 41 -4.27 -17.41 23.38
N SER A 42 -5.54 -17.45 22.95
CA SER A 42 -6.69 -17.34 23.86
C SER A 42 -7.22 -18.70 24.34
N ILE A 43 -7.23 -19.72 23.47
CA ILE A 43 -7.71 -21.07 23.78
C ILE A 43 -6.87 -21.73 24.90
N GLY A 44 -5.54 -21.61 24.83
CA GLY A 44 -4.64 -22.19 25.83
C GLY A 44 -4.96 -21.72 27.26
N PRO A 45 -4.87 -20.41 27.55
CA PRO A 45 -5.20 -19.87 28.87
C PRO A 45 -6.65 -20.12 29.30
N ALA A 46 -7.62 -20.06 28.37
CA ALA A 46 -9.01 -20.36 28.68
C ALA A 46 -9.19 -21.83 29.12
N SER A 47 -8.56 -22.78 28.43
CA SER A 47 -8.61 -24.20 28.78
C SER A 47 -7.95 -24.51 30.13
N ALA A 48 -6.89 -23.77 30.49
CA ALA A 48 -6.28 -23.85 31.82
C ALA A 48 -7.17 -23.24 32.91
N TYR A 49 -7.87 -22.15 32.62
CA TYR A 49 -8.80 -21.49 33.55
C TYR A 49 -10.02 -22.37 33.87
N TYR A 50 -10.61 -23.02 32.87
CA TYR A 50 -11.75 -23.93 33.04
C TYR A 50 -11.35 -25.34 33.55
N GLY A 51 -10.07 -25.57 33.87
CA GLY A 51 -9.61 -26.83 34.45
C GLY A 51 -9.59 -28.01 33.47
N ILE A 52 -9.64 -27.75 32.16
CA ILE A 52 -9.47 -28.79 31.12
C ILE A 52 -8.01 -29.26 31.11
N ILE A 53 -7.07 -28.32 31.23
CA ILE A 53 -5.64 -28.61 31.43
C ILE A 53 -5.34 -28.48 32.92
N GLN A 54 -5.51 -29.58 33.65
CA GLN A 54 -5.35 -29.60 35.12
C GLN A 54 -3.91 -29.38 35.60
N SER A 55 -2.92 -29.43 34.69
CA SER A 55 -1.49 -29.47 35.03
C SER A 55 -0.73 -28.14 34.87
N CYS A 56 -1.38 -27.03 34.48
CA CYS A 56 -0.70 -25.76 34.20
C CYS A 56 -1.47 -24.54 34.68
N SER A 57 -0.76 -23.57 35.29
CA SER A 57 -1.37 -22.28 35.66
C SER A 57 -1.61 -21.41 34.41
N PRO A 58 -2.71 -20.65 34.34
CA PRO A 58 -3.00 -19.78 33.18
C PRO A 58 -1.89 -18.76 32.89
N LEU A 59 -1.20 -18.26 33.93
CA LEU A 59 -0.08 -17.34 33.78
C LEU A 59 1.13 -17.98 33.09
N LEU A 60 1.40 -19.26 33.36
CA LEU A 60 2.48 -20.00 32.71
C LEU A 60 2.19 -20.15 31.20
N VAL A 61 0.93 -20.43 30.83
CA VAL A 61 0.51 -20.55 29.43
C VAL A 61 0.67 -19.22 28.68
N TRP A 62 0.32 -18.09 29.30
CA TRP A 62 0.58 -16.76 28.72
C TRP A 62 2.07 -16.49 28.50
N LYS A 63 2.93 -16.84 29.47
CA LYS A 63 4.39 -16.70 29.33
C LYS A 63 4.94 -17.54 28.18
N ILE A 64 4.51 -18.79 28.06
CA ILE A 64 4.85 -19.71 26.95
C ILE A 64 4.45 -19.08 25.60
N GLY A 65 3.23 -18.54 25.51
CA GLY A 65 2.75 -17.83 24.32
C GLY A 65 3.63 -16.63 23.96
N GLY A 66 4.07 -15.85 24.95
CA GLY A 66 5.02 -14.74 24.76
C GLY A 66 6.38 -15.19 24.21
N TYR A 67 6.94 -16.27 24.75
CA TYR A 67 8.21 -16.85 24.26
C TYR A 67 8.10 -17.38 22.83
N TYR A 68 6.97 -18.02 22.50
CA TYR A 68 6.66 -18.44 21.13
C TYR A 68 6.63 -17.26 20.14
N LEU A 69 5.93 -16.16 20.49
CA LEU A 69 5.88 -14.97 19.65
C LEU A 69 7.27 -14.31 19.47
N LEU A 70 8.08 -14.30 20.53
CA LEU A 70 9.45 -13.79 20.48
C LEU A 70 10.33 -14.63 19.53
N GLY A 71 10.21 -15.96 19.59
CA GLY A 71 10.85 -16.87 18.64
C GLY A 71 10.38 -16.65 17.20
N LEU A 72 9.07 -16.49 17.02
CA LEU A 72 8.45 -16.25 15.71
C LEU A 72 8.95 -14.99 15.00
N TYR A 73 9.20 -13.93 15.77
CA TYR A 73 9.73 -12.69 15.20
C TYR A 73 11.21 -12.81 14.77
N SER A 74 11.95 -13.78 15.35
CA SER A 74 13.30 -14.19 14.94
C SER A 74 14.29 -13.02 14.76
N LEU A 75 14.34 -12.12 15.77
CA LEU A 75 15.18 -10.92 15.78
C LEU A 75 16.65 -11.19 15.50
N VAL A 76 17.19 -12.24 16.11
CA VAL A 76 18.60 -12.64 15.98
C VAL A 76 18.91 -12.99 14.53
N TYR A 77 18.04 -13.76 13.87
CA TYR A 77 18.21 -14.11 12.47
C TYR A 77 18.16 -12.87 11.57
N ARG A 78 17.18 -11.97 11.77
CA ARG A 78 17.03 -10.75 10.94
C ARG A 78 18.19 -9.76 11.11
N GLY A 79 18.71 -9.65 12.33
CA GLY A 79 19.84 -8.79 12.66
C GLY A 79 21.15 -9.27 12.05
N PHE A 80 21.50 -10.55 12.27
CA PHE A 80 22.85 -11.06 12.02
C PHE A 80 22.95 -12.10 10.90
N LEU A 81 21.97 -12.99 10.75
CA LEU A 81 22.03 -14.13 9.82
C LEU A 81 21.33 -13.86 8.48
N HIS A 82 20.67 -12.72 8.34
CA HIS A 82 19.97 -12.35 7.11
C HIS A 82 20.98 -12.02 6.00
N ARG A 83 20.75 -12.46 4.77
CA ARG A 83 21.65 -12.23 3.61
C ARG A 83 21.99 -10.76 3.36
N LEU A 84 21.15 -9.83 3.84
CA LEU A 84 21.39 -8.39 3.74
C LEU A 84 22.23 -7.82 4.89
N CYS A 85 22.77 -8.65 5.80
CA CYS A 85 23.62 -8.17 6.91
C CYS A 85 24.96 -7.59 6.43
N GLN A 86 25.41 -7.96 5.23
CA GLN A 86 26.60 -7.42 4.60
C GLN A 86 26.49 -5.94 4.21
N PHE A 87 25.26 -5.40 4.09
CA PHE A 87 25.04 -4.02 3.69
C PHE A 87 24.97 -3.10 4.91
N PRO A 88 25.62 -1.93 4.86
CA PRO A 88 25.63 -0.98 5.96
C PRO A 88 24.24 -0.36 6.19
N GLY A 89 24.00 0.12 7.41
CA GLY A 89 22.75 0.80 7.77
C GLY A 89 22.42 0.69 9.26
N PRO A 90 21.45 1.50 9.74
CA PRO A 90 21.10 1.62 11.15
C PRO A 90 20.70 0.28 11.75
N PHE A 91 21.10 0.01 13.00
CA PHE A 91 20.81 -1.27 13.65
C PHE A 91 19.30 -1.56 13.74
N LEU A 92 18.50 -0.56 14.09
CA LEU A 92 17.04 -0.69 14.17
C LEU A 92 16.38 -1.00 12.82
N ALA A 93 16.96 -0.51 11.72
CA ALA A 93 16.49 -0.80 10.36
C ALA A 93 16.63 -2.30 10.03
N ARG A 94 17.61 -2.99 10.62
CA ARG A 94 17.85 -4.43 10.40
C ARG A 94 16.78 -5.29 11.07
N LEU A 95 16.22 -4.83 12.19
CA LEU A 95 15.28 -5.61 13.00
C LEU A 95 13.85 -5.51 12.47
N SER A 96 13.42 -4.30 12.09
CA SER A 96 12.00 -4.06 11.79
C SER A 96 11.76 -2.95 10.76
N ASN A 97 10.70 -3.13 9.98
CA ASN A 97 10.14 -2.05 9.17
C ASN A 97 9.58 -0.89 10.03
N PHE A 98 9.33 -1.10 11.34
CA PHE A 98 8.87 -0.02 12.23
C PHE A 98 9.85 1.14 12.33
N TYR A 99 11.15 0.89 12.16
CA TYR A 99 12.15 1.96 12.08
C TYR A 99 11.83 2.92 10.92
N LEU A 100 11.58 2.37 9.73
CA LEU A 100 11.28 3.15 8.54
C LEU A 100 9.90 3.82 8.62
N THR A 101 8.91 3.13 9.21
CA THR A 101 7.60 3.73 9.53
C THR A 101 7.74 4.93 10.45
N ARG A 102 8.55 4.85 11.52
CA ARG A 102 8.79 5.96 12.45
C ARG A 102 9.45 7.15 11.75
N LEU A 103 10.44 6.91 10.88
CA LEU A 103 11.07 7.97 10.08
C LEU A 103 10.06 8.63 9.15
N SER A 104 9.25 7.84 8.44
CA SER A 104 8.17 8.36 7.58
C SER A 104 7.16 9.17 8.39
N ALA A 105 6.79 8.69 9.58
CA ALA A 105 5.75 9.31 10.40
C ALA A 105 6.14 10.61 11.09
N LYS A 106 7.43 10.92 11.17
CA LYS A 106 7.93 12.13 11.83
C LYS A 106 7.51 13.39 11.06
N ASN A 107 7.85 13.47 9.77
CA ASN A 107 7.63 14.66 8.95
C ASN A 107 7.05 14.35 7.55
N LEU A 108 6.74 13.08 7.22
CA LEU A 108 6.42 12.60 5.87
C LEU A 108 7.52 12.87 4.80
N HIS A 109 8.66 13.46 5.19
CA HIS A 109 9.84 13.69 4.37
C HIS A 109 10.85 12.54 4.46
N LEU A 110 10.39 11.31 4.20
CA LEU A 110 11.27 10.15 4.25
C LEU A 110 12.49 10.27 3.32
N TYR A 111 12.36 11.01 2.22
CA TYR A 111 13.45 11.22 1.26
C TYR A 111 14.65 11.93 1.89
N GLU A 112 14.45 12.89 2.80
CA GLU A 112 15.53 13.60 3.50
C GLU A 112 16.26 12.66 4.46
N GLU A 113 15.50 11.87 5.23
CA GLU A 113 16.04 10.89 6.18
C GLU A 113 16.83 9.80 5.44
N VAL A 114 16.32 9.30 4.31
CA VAL A 114 17.03 8.33 3.46
C VAL A 114 18.26 8.96 2.81
N GLN A 115 18.19 10.22 2.37
CA GLN A 115 19.36 10.93 1.85
C GLN A 115 20.44 11.10 2.92
N ALA A 116 20.08 11.43 4.16
CA ALA A 116 21.01 11.50 5.27
C ALA A 116 21.69 10.15 5.53
N LEU A 117 20.94 9.05 5.47
CA LEU A 117 21.49 7.70 5.56
C LEU A 117 22.48 7.38 4.43
N HIS A 118 22.20 7.81 3.20
CA HIS A 118 23.14 7.66 2.08
C HIS A 118 24.41 8.50 2.25
N ARG A 119 24.31 9.70 2.86
CA ARG A 119 25.49 10.51 3.20
C ARG A 119 26.38 9.84 4.25
N GLU A 120 25.80 9.07 5.17
CA GLU A 120 26.53 8.39 6.25
C GLU A 120 27.10 7.02 5.84
N TYR A 121 26.28 6.20 5.16
CA TYR A 121 26.60 4.79 4.88
C TYR A 121 27.01 4.51 3.42
N GLY A 122 26.91 5.50 2.52
CA GLY A 122 27.29 5.40 1.11
C GLY A 122 26.13 5.01 0.18
N ASP A 123 26.47 4.48 -1.00
CA ASP A 123 25.51 4.32 -2.11
C ASP A 123 24.46 3.22 -1.91
N ILE A 124 24.73 2.24 -1.05
CA ILE A 124 23.83 1.10 -0.80
C ILE A 124 23.58 1.01 0.70
N VAL A 125 22.35 1.29 1.11
CA VAL A 125 21.98 1.34 2.53
C VAL A 125 20.81 0.43 2.84
N ARG A 126 20.92 -0.33 3.92
CA ARG A 126 19.85 -1.15 4.45
C ARG A 126 18.88 -0.29 5.28
N VAL A 127 17.71 -0.03 4.71
CA VAL A 127 16.63 0.77 5.31
C VAL A 127 15.53 -0.06 5.98
N GLY A 128 15.55 -1.38 5.78
CA GLY A 128 14.61 -2.31 6.42
C GLY A 128 15.16 -3.74 6.53
N PRO A 129 14.44 -4.65 7.20
CA PRO A 129 14.89 -6.03 7.40
C PRO A 129 15.15 -6.74 6.07
N SER A 130 14.32 -6.47 5.06
CA SER A 130 14.38 -7.02 3.70
C SER A 130 14.40 -5.92 2.62
N LYS A 131 14.85 -4.69 2.95
CA LYS A 131 14.82 -3.53 2.05
C LYS A 131 16.18 -2.85 1.96
N LEU A 132 16.63 -2.59 0.74
CA LEU A 132 17.80 -1.78 0.42
C LEU A 132 17.36 -0.53 -0.33
N SER A 133 18.02 0.59 -0.05
CA SER A 133 17.99 1.79 -0.86
C SER A 133 19.33 1.90 -1.59
N ILE A 134 19.28 2.22 -2.89
CA ILE A 134 20.44 2.21 -3.78
C ILE A 134 20.43 3.52 -4.57
N THR A 135 21.52 4.27 -4.54
CA THR A 135 21.70 5.53 -5.28
C THR A 135 22.63 5.41 -6.48
N HIS A 136 23.24 4.24 -6.69
CA HIS A 136 24.20 4.03 -7.78
C HIS A 136 23.52 4.09 -9.16
N PRO A 137 24.08 4.81 -10.16
CA PRO A 137 23.45 4.97 -11.48
C PRO A 137 23.25 3.63 -12.22
N ASP A 138 24.19 2.69 -12.11
CA ASP A 138 24.06 1.35 -12.72
C ASP A 138 22.86 0.55 -12.20
N ALA A 139 22.37 0.87 -10.99
CA ALA A 139 21.21 0.22 -10.42
C ALA A 139 19.93 0.54 -11.22
N VAL A 140 19.86 1.69 -11.90
CA VAL A 140 18.70 2.02 -12.75
C VAL A 140 18.55 0.98 -13.85
N LYS A 141 19.63 0.65 -14.55
CA LYS A 141 19.62 -0.38 -15.58
C LYS A 141 19.36 -1.76 -14.98
N ALA A 142 20.01 -2.10 -13.86
CA ALA A 142 19.81 -3.39 -13.21
C ALA A 142 18.37 -3.62 -12.73
N ILE A 143 17.72 -2.58 -12.19
CA ILE A 143 16.37 -2.67 -11.59
C ILE A 143 15.26 -2.55 -12.64
N TYR A 144 15.42 -1.62 -13.59
CA TYR A 144 14.36 -1.28 -14.55
C TYR A 144 14.56 -1.91 -15.94
N SER A 145 15.64 -2.66 -16.19
CA SER A 145 15.80 -3.34 -17.47
C SER A 145 14.79 -4.47 -17.68
N ASN A 146 14.35 -4.63 -18.93
CA ASN A 146 13.48 -5.72 -19.33
C ASN A 146 14.21 -7.07 -19.47
N ALA A 147 15.55 -7.07 -19.45
CA ALA A 147 16.37 -8.27 -19.62
C ALA A 147 16.25 -9.23 -18.42
N TYR A 148 16.15 -8.69 -17.21
CA TYR A 148 15.97 -9.45 -15.98
C TYR A 148 14.82 -8.82 -15.19
N PRO A 149 13.55 -9.14 -15.52
CA PRO A 149 12.41 -8.49 -14.89
C PRO A 149 12.38 -8.83 -13.40
N LEU A 150 12.87 -7.91 -12.56
CA LEU A 150 12.65 -7.97 -11.14
C LEU A 150 11.16 -7.77 -10.91
N PRO A 151 10.49 -8.73 -10.28
CA PRO A 151 9.08 -8.61 -10.13
C PRO A 151 8.80 -7.53 -9.08
N LYS A 152 8.13 -6.45 -9.51
CA LYS A 152 7.86 -5.26 -8.70
C LYS A 152 7.26 -5.63 -7.34
N ASP A 153 7.66 -4.89 -6.30
CA ASP A 153 7.28 -5.16 -4.92
C ASP A 153 5.76 -5.27 -4.76
N HIS A 154 5.33 -6.33 -4.08
CA HIS A 154 3.94 -6.60 -3.77
C HIS A 154 3.40 -5.57 -2.76
N GLY A 155 4.23 -4.92 -1.93
CA GLY A 155 3.78 -3.96 -0.92
C GLY A 155 3.03 -2.75 -1.51
N ILE A 156 3.58 -2.15 -2.58
CA ILE A 156 2.92 -1.09 -3.34
C ILE A 156 1.67 -1.65 -4.04
N HIS A 157 1.76 -2.85 -4.61
CA HIS A 157 0.61 -3.52 -5.19
C HIS A 157 -0.42 -4.00 -4.16
N CYS A 158 -0.10 -4.14 -2.87
CA CYS A 158 -1.00 -4.61 -1.81
C CYS A 158 -1.73 -3.44 -1.16
N SER A 159 -1.06 -2.30 -0.95
CA SER A 159 -1.76 -1.04 -0.68
C SER A 159 -2.65 -0.71 -1.86
N THR A 160 -2.13 -0.75 -3.08
CA THR A 160 -2.93 -0.51 -4.28
C THR A 160 -3.98 -1.60 -4.50
N ARG A 161 -3.81 -2.87 -4.11
CA ARG A 161 -4.82 -3.94 -4.26
C ARG A 161 -5.86 -3.93 -3.14
N ALA A 162 -5.50 -3.69 -1.89
CA ALA A 162 -6.47 -3.46 -0.82
C ALA A 162 -7.33 -2.23 -1.15
N PHE A 163 -6.70 -1.20 -1.74
CA PHE A 163 -7.39 0.00 -2.19
C PHE A 163 -8.01 -0.05 -3.59
N LEU A 164 -7.66 -1.00 -4.49
CA LEU A 164 -8.22 -1.16 -5.86
C LEU A 164 -9.13 -2.40 -6.03
N CYS A 165 -9.05 -3.42 -5.18
CA CYS A 165 -9.85 -4.66 -5.29
C CYS A 165 -11.14 -4.68 -4.48
N HIS A 166 -11.62 -3.55 -3.96
CA HIS A 166 -12.97 -3.52 -3.36
C HIS A 166 -14.09 -3.49 -4.41
N SER A 167 -13.77 -3.31 -5.70
CA SER A 167 -14.75 -3.56 -6.76
C SER A 167 -15.10 -5.05 -6.81
N ARG A 168 -16.40 -5.38 -6.65
CA ARG A 168 -16.96 -6.73 -6.84
C ARG A 168 -16.57 -7.36 -8.19
N ALA A 169 -16.19 -6.56 -9.19
CA ALA A 169 -15.70 -7.03 -10.48
C ALA A 169 -14.34 -7.75 -10.39
N THR A 170 -13.44 -7.34 -9.50
CA THR A 170 -12.10 -7.95 -9.35
C THR A 170 -12.12 -9.31 -8.65
N ASN A 171 -13.08 -9.57 -7.75
CA ASN A 171 -13.26 -10.89 -7.14
C ASN A 171 -13.66 -11.98 -8.15
N ARG A 172 -14.18 -11.60 -9.32
CA ARG A 172 -14.53 -12.55 -10.39
C ARG A 172 -13.31 -13.05 -11.16
N PHE A 173 -12.17 -12.36 -11.06
CA PHE A 173 -10.95 -12.65 -11.83
C PHE A 173 -9.76 -13.11 -11.00
N THR A 174 -9.88 -13.22 -9.67
CA THR A 174 -8.81 -13.78 -8.83
C THR A 174 -9.31 -14.99 -8.05
N PRO A 175 -8.85 -16.22 -8.36
CA PRO A 175 -9.16 -17.36 -7.51
C PRO A 175 -8.54 -17.12 -6.14
N VAL A 176 -9.37 -17.28 -5.10
CA VAL A 176 -8.96 -17.32 -3.70
C VAL A 176 -8.24 -18.66 -3.49
N GLY A 177 -6.95 -18.72 -3.82
CA GLY A 177 -6.14 -19.93 -3.61
C GLY A 177 -4.81 -19.91 -4.35
N GLY A 178 -3.70 -19.99 -3.61
CA GLY A 178 -2.36 -20.31 -4.14
C GLY A 178 -1.47 -19.11 -4.48
N GLY A 179 -0.47 -18.85 -3.62
CA GLY A 179 0.46 -17.72 -3.67
C GLY A 179 1.41 -17.62 -4.88
N PHE A 180 1.30 -18.46 -5.90
CA PHE A 180 2.16 -18.41 -7.10
C PHE A 180 1.40 -18.04 -8.39
N GLY A 181 0.12 -18.43 -8.54
CA GLY A 181 -0.68 -18.14 -9.75
C GLY A 181 -1.18 -16.70 -9.83
N ILE A 182 -1.42 -16.09 -8.67
CA ILE A 182 -2.03 -14.75 -8.55
C ILE A 182 -1.11 -13.66 -9.14
N ARG A 183 0.20 -13.76 -8.94
CA ARG A 183 1.18 -12.76 -9.40
C ARG A 183 1.23 -12.65 -10.93
N ARG A 184 1.18 -13.80 -11.61
CA ARG A 184 1.19 -13.87 -13.08
C ARG A 184 -0.13 -13.36 -13.67
N LEU A 185 -1.25 -13.62 -13.00
CA LEU A 185 -2.57 -13.14 -13.43
C LEU A 185 -2.71 -11.62 -13.27
N VAL A 186 -2.32 -11.07 -12.12
CA VAL A 186 -2.34 -9.62 -11.87
C VAL A 186 -1.43 -8.88 -12.85
N LEU A 187 -0.24 -9.40 -13.13
CA LEU A 187 0.65 -8.82 -14.13
C LEU A 187 0.00 -8.78 -15.51
N LYS A 188 -0.65 -9.88 -15.94
CA LYS A 188 -1.38 -9.92 -17.22
C LYS A 188 -2.52 -8.91 -17.28
N VAL A 189 -3.29 -8.75 -16.19
CA VAL A 189 -4.37 -7.76 -16.12
C VAL A 189 -3.81 -6.34 -16.19
N ASN A 190 -2.78 -6.02 -15.40
CA ASN A 190 -2.14 -4.70 -15.43
C ASN A 190 -1.55 -4.39 -16.81
N LEU A 191 -0.93 -5.37 -17.47
CA LEU A 191 -0.43 -5.20 -18.84
C LEU A 191 -1.54 -4.88 -19.83
N ARG A 192 -2.69 -5.56 -19.75
CA ARG A 192 -3.86 -5.27 -20.59
C ARG A 192 -4.45 -3.89 -20.32
N ILE A 193 -4.57 -3.50 -19.04
CA ILE A 193 -5.04 -2.17 -18.65
C ILE A 193 -4.09 -1.10 -19.20
N ASN A 194 -2.79 -1.26 -18.96
CA ASN A 194 -1.78 -0.32 -19.45
C ASN A 194 -1.79 -0.24 -20.98
N GLN A 195 -1.89 -1.37 -21.68
CA GLN A 195 -1.97 -1.39 -23.14
C GLN A 195 -3.21 -0.64 -23.66
N SER A 196 -4.37 -0.82 -23.00
CA SER A 196 -5.58 -0.06 -23.30
C SER A 196 -5.39 1.44 -23.06
N LEU A 197 -4.85 1.83 -21.90
CA LEU A 197 -4.60 3.23 -21.57
C LEU A 197 -3.60 3.89 -22.53
N TYR A 198 -2.49 3.23 -22.87
CA TYR A 198 -1.50 3.78 -23.78
C TYR A 198 -2.05 4.00 -25.19
N SER A 199 -2.97 3.14 -25.66
CA SER A 199 -3.63 3.35 -26.95
C SER A 199 -4.47 4.64 -27.00
N LYS A 200 -4.86 5.15 -25.83
CA LYS A 200 -5.69 6.36 -25.64
C LYS A 200 -4.88 7.60 -25.28
N LEU A 201 -3.56 7.47 -25.17
CA LEU A 201 -2.62 8.58 -24.99
C LEU A 201 -1.79 8.80 -26.27
N THR A 202 -2.38 8.49 -27.43
CA THR A 202 -1.80 8.76 -28.75
C THR A 202 -1.94 10.22 -29.12
N LEU A 203 -1.10 10.71 -30.05
CA LEU A 203 -1.14 12.11 -30.50
C LEU A 203 -2.54 12.51 -31.00
N SER A 204 -3.22 11.64 -31.75
CA SER A 204 -4.58 11.88 -32.25
C SER A 204 -5.62 11.95 -31.13
N ALA A 205 -5.43 11.19 -30.04
CA ALA A 205 -6.30 11.28 -28.86
C ALA A 205 -6.06 12.59 -28.09
N LEU A 206 -4.79 13.01 -27.96
CA LEU A 206 -4.45 14.28 -27.31
C LEU A 206 -5.03 15.49 -28.04
N GLN A 207 -5.02 15.49 -29.37
CA GLN A 207 -5.69 16.53 -30.18
C GLN A 207 -7.20 16.58 -29.92
N ALA A 208 -7.84 15.44 -29.67
CA ALA A 208 -9.25 15.41 -29.32
C ALA A 208 -9.52 15.93 -27.89
N TYR A 209 -8.52 15.88 -27.00
CA TYR A 209 -8.65 16.37 -25.62
C TYR A 209 -8.36 17.87 -25.48
N GLU A 210 -7.62 18.46 -26.41
CA GLU A 210 -7.23 19.87 -26.39
C GLU A 210 -8.39 20.85 -26.13
N PRO A 211 -9.55 20.77 -26.83
CA PRO A 211 -10.65 21.70 -26.58
C PRO A 211 -11.19 21.61 -25.15
N VAL A 212 -11.18 20.41 -24.56
CA VAL A 212 -11.62 20.20 -23.18
C VAL A 212 -10.63 20.86 -22.21
N VAL A 213 -9.33 20.66 -22.41
CA VAL A 213 -8.27 21.26 -21.59
C VAL A 213 -8.28 22.78 -21.69
N GLN A 214 -8.56 23.32 -22.88
CA GLN A 214 -8.61 24.77 -23.12
C GLN A 214 -9.72 25.46 -22.30
N VAL A 215 -10.89 24.83 -22.17
CA VAL A 215 -11.99 25.36 -21.33
C VAL A 215 -11.54 25.55 -19.88
N TYR A 216 -10.88 24.55 -19.29
CA TYR A 216 -10.39 24.65 -17.90
C TYR A 216 -9.20 25.59 -17.75
N SER A 217 -8.37 25.70 -18.79
CA SER A 217 -7.26 26.63 -18.81
C SER A 217 -7.77 28.07 -18.76
N ASN A 218 -8.78 28.39 -19.55
CA ASN A 218 -9.43 29.71 -19.52
C ASN A 218 -10.07 29.98 -18.15
N GLN A 219 -10.77 29.00 -17.55
CA GLN A 219 -11.33 29.16 -16.21
C GLN A 219 -10.27 29.43 -15.14
N LEU A 220 -9.09 28.78 -15.24
CA LEU A 220 -7.99 29.03 -14.33
C LEU A 220 -7.42 30.44 -14.51
N VAL A 221 -7.27 30.90 -15.75
CA VAL A 221 -6.84 32.26 -16.06
C VAL A 221 -7.85 33.28 -15.51
N ASP A 222 -9.16 33.06 -15.70
CA ASP A 222 -10.21 33.93 -15.18
C ASP A 222 -10.16 34.09 -13.65
N VAL A 223 -9.79 33.02 -12.93
CA VAL A 223 -9.60 33.05 -11.47
C VAL A 223 -8.35 33.85 -11.10
N ILE A 224 -7.25 33.68 -11.84
CA ILE A 224 -6.00 34.41 -11.61
C ILE A 224 -6.21 35.91 -11.87
N ASP A 225 -6.87 36.25 -12.98
CA ASP A 225 -7.15 37.64 -13.37
C ASP A 225 -8.08 38.34 -12.36
N ARG A 226 -9.03 37.60 -11.76
CA ARG A 226 -9.94 38.14 -10.75
C ARG A 226 -9.24 38.53 -9.45
N ASP A 227 -8.22 37.78 -9.04
CA ASP A 227 -7.53 37.96 -7.76
C ASP A 227 -6.09 38.46 -7.93
N LEU A 228 -5.80 39.16 -9.03
CA LEU A 228 -4.45 39.63 -9.41
C LEU A 228 -3.74 40.44 -8.29
N ASP A 229 -4.52 41.21 -7.51
CA ASP A 229 -4.02 42.06 -6.42
C ASP A 229 -3.91 41.33 -5.07
N LYS A 230 -4.24 40.02 -5.01
CA LYS A 230 -4.21 39.23 -3.78
C LYS A 230 -3.19 38.09 -3.88
N PRO A 231 -2.61 37.66 -2.74
CA PRO A 231 -1.80 36.44 -2.74
C PRO A 231 -2.66 35.23 -3.10
N ILE A 232 -2.30 34.53 -4.18
CA ILE A 232 -2.98 33.34 -4.68
C ILE A 232 -2.20 32.07 -4.30
N ASP A 233 -2.86 31.09 -3.69
CA ASP A 233 -2.29 29.75 -3.50
C ASP A 233 -2.37 28.95 -4.80
N ILE A 234 -1.31 29.01 -5.61
CA ILE A 234 -1.25 28.32 -6.90
C ILE A 234 -1.28 26.80 -6.75
N THR A 235 -0.83 26.25 -5.62
CA THR A 235 -0.80 24.78 -5.40
C THR A 235 -2.21 24.24 -5.27
N ARG A 236 -3.07 24.99 -4.58
CA ARG A 236 -4.50 24.70 -4.49
C ARG A 236 -5.18 24.76 -5.86
N TRP A 237 -4.99 25.85 -6.61
CA TRP A 237 -5.64 26.02 -7.91
C TRP A 237 -5.17 25.04 -8.98
N LEU A 238 -3.87 24.72 -9.02
CA LEU A 238 -3.35 23.67 -9.90
C LEU A 238 -3.88 22.28 -9.52
N SER A 239 -4.11 22.02 -8.23
CA SER A 239 -4.78 20.80 -7.79
C SER A 239 -6.22 20.75 -8.32
N TYR A 240 -6.98 21.84 -8.20
CA TYR A 240 -8.36 21.90 -8.73
C TYR A 240 -8.39 21.72 -10.25
N TYR A 241 -7.50 22.41 -10.95
CA TYR A 241 -7.34 22.29 -12.40
C TYR A 241 -7.05 20.86 -12.85
N ALA A 242 -6.04 20.21 -12.26
CA ALA A 242 -5.67 18.84 -12.62
C ALA A 242 -6.82 17.86 -12.39
N PHE A 243 -7.55 18.00 -11.29
CA PHE A 243 -8.66 17.11 -10.96
C PHE A 243 -9.92 17.38 -11.78
N ASP A 244 -10.23 18.62 -12.15
CA ASP A 244 -11.38 18.93 -13.01
C ASP A 244 -11.13 18.46 -14.45
N VAL A 245 -9.92 18.69 -14.99
CA VAL A 245 -9.52 18.20 -16.32
C VAL A 245 -9.56 16.67 -16.35
N MET A 246 -8.91 16.00 -15.39
CA MET A 246 -8.89 14.54 -15.37
C MET A 246 -10.25 13.95 -15.01
N GLY A 247 -11.04 14.60 -14.15
CA GLY A 247 -12.41 14.19 -13.86
C GLY A 247 -13.29 14.18 -15.11
N ASN A 248 -13.16 15.22 -15.93
CA ASN A 248 -13.87 15.33 -17.18
C ASN A 248 -13.40 14.27 -18.20
N LEU A 249 -12.09 14.08 -18.38
CA LEU A 249 -11.53 13.09 -19.31
C LEU A 249 -11.75 11.63 -18.87
N ALA A 250 -11.84 11.39 -17.56
CA ALA A 250 -12.00 10.05 -16.98
C ALA A 250 -13.48 9.68 -16.74
N PHE A 251 -14.29 10.57 -16.19
CA PHE A 251 -15.68 10.26 -15.82
C PHE A 251 -16.70 10.95 -16.72
N GLY A 252 -16.26 11.83 -17.62
CA GLY A 252 -17.15 12.66 -18.42
C GLY A 252 -17.82 13.79 -17.62
N LYS A 253 -17.46 13.95 -16.34
CA LYS A 253 -18.13 14.81 -15.36
C LYS A 253 -17.12 15.77 -14.73
N THR A 254 -17.54 17.01 -14.53
CA THR A 254 -16.74 18.06 -13.91
C THR A 254 -17.01 18.06 -12.40
N PHE A 255 -16.03 18.44 -11.58
CA PHE A 255 -16.26 18.68 -10.14
C PHE A 255 -16.44 20.17 -9.84
N ASP A 256 -16.34 21.01 -10.88
CA ASP A 256 -16.49 22.46 -10.85
C ASP A 256 -15.66 23.15 -9.76
N MET A 257 -14.53 22.56 -9.38
CA MET A 257 -13.69 23.05 -8.27
C MET A 257 -13.02 24.37 -8.62
N ILE A 258 -12.62 24.58 -9.88
CA ILE A 258 -12.08 25.87 -10.34
C ILE A 258 -13.17 26.96 -10.25
N ARG A 259 -14.38 26.66 -10.75
CA ARG A 259 -15.48 27.63 -10.81
C ARG A 259 -16.00 28.00 -9.43
N ASP A 260 -16.24 26.99 -8.60
CA ASP A 260 -16.85 27.15 -7.29
C ASP A 260 -15.82 27.55 -6.22
N GLY A 261 -14.52 27.40 -6.53
CA GLY A 261 -13.42 27.68 -5.60
C GLY A 261 -13.43 26.78 -4.36
N LYS A 262 -14.11 25.64 -4.42
CA LYS A 262 -14.35 24.73 -3.29
C LYS A 262 -13.80 23.34 -3.60
N GLU A 263 -13.17 22.76 -2.60
CA GLU A 263 -12.65 21.40 -2.70
C GLU A 263 -13.80 20.39 -2.73
N SER A 264 -13.78 19.49 -3.69
CA SER A 264 -14.72 18.37 -3.72
C SER A 264 -14.39 17.34 -2.65
N TYR A 265 -15.41 16.63 -2.17
CA TYR A 265 -15.26 15.48 -1.26
C TYR A 265 -14.23 14.45 -1.75
N PHE A 266 -14.14 14.25 -3.07
CA PHE A 266 -13.23 13.31 -3.71
C PHE A 266 -11.76 13.68 -3.50
N LEU A 267 -11.41 14.95 -3.75
CA LEU A 267 -10.04 15.43 -3.58
C LEU A 267 -9.59 15.36 -2.11
N GLN A 268 -10.48 15.73 -1.19
CA GLN A 268 -10.23 15.64 0.25
C GLN A 268 -10.00 14.19 0.69
N THR A 269 -10.82 13.26 0.18
CA THR A 269 -10.69 11.82 0.49
C THR A 269 -9.37 11.26 -0.01
N ILE A 270 -8.97 11.57 -1.25
CA ILE A 270 -7.69 11.12 -1.81
C ILE A 270 -6.51 11.65 -1.00
N ARG A 271 -6.52 12.93 -0.63
CA ARG A 271 -5.44 13.51 0.20
C ARG A 271 -5.33 12.80 1.55
N THR A 272 -6.47 12.55 2.19
CA THR A 272 -6.53 11.82 3.46
C THR A 272 -5.99 10.39 3.31
N ASP A 273 -6.47 9.65 2.32
CA ASP A 273 -6.03 8.27 2.06
C ASP A 273 -4.54 8.18 1.70
N MET A 274 -4.03 9.11 0.89
CA MET A 274 -2.61 9.17 0.54
C MET A 274 -1.73 9.46 1.75
N SER A 275 -2.19 10.28 2.70
CA SER A 275 -1.47 10.50 3.97
C SER A 275 -1.37 9.21 4.80
N VAL A 276 -2.48 8.47 4.93
CA VAL A 276 -2.54 7.18 5.64
C VAL A 276 -1.62 6.17 4.98
N ILE A 277 -1.60 6.11 3.64
CA ILE A 277 -0.65 5.28 2.89
C ILE A 277 0.79 5.72 3.16
N GLY A 278 1.09 7.02 3.21
CA GLY A 278 2.41 7.55 3.55
C GLY A 278 2.95 7.04 4.89
N TYR A 279 2.10 6.97 5.91
CA TYR A 279 2.44 6.43 7.23
C TYR A 279 2.60 4.90 7.21
N LEU A 280 1.68 4.19 6.55
CA LEU A 280 1.52 2.74 6.73
C LEU A 280 2.12 1.89 5.60
N LYS A 281 2.58 2.48 4.48
CA LYS A 281 3.13 1.74 3.32
C LYS A 281 4.28 0.80 3.66
N HIS A 282 5.03 1.08 4.72
CA HIS A 282 6.15 0.23 5.13
C HIS A 282 5.71 -1.04 5.89
N GLN A 283 4.42 -1.12 6.28
CA GLN A 283 3.78 -2.25 6.94
C GLN A 283 2.65 -2.83 6.06
N PRO A 284 2.97 -3.53 4.96
CA PRO A 284 1.98 -4.00 4.00
C PRO A 284 0.91 -4.91 4.61
N TRP A 285 1.27 -5.72 5.62
CA TRP A 285 0.35 -6.61 6.35
C TRP A 285 -0.81 -5.88 7.05
N LEU A 286 -0.68 -4.57 7.33
CA LEU A 286 -1.76 -3.79 7.95
C LEU A 286 -2.90 -3.48 6.97
N PHE A 287 -2.64 -3.34 5.67
CA PHE A 287 -3.68 -2.93 4.72
C PHE A 287 -4.82 -3.96 4.61
N PRO A 288 -4.56 -5.28 4.49
CA PRO A 288 -5.64 -6.27 4.49
C PRO A 288 -6.41 -6.35 5.81
N LEU A 289 -5.78 -6.01 6.94
CA LEU A 289 -6.47 -5.90 8.23
C LEU A 289 -7.44 -4.72 8.21
N PHE A 290 -6.96 -3.52 7.85
CA PHE A 290 -7.79 -2.33 7.70
C PHE A 290 -8.97 -2.57 6.75
N ALA A 291 -8.73 -3.19 5.60
CA ALA A 291 -9.77 -3.46 4.60
C ALA A 291 -10.87 -4.41 5.11
N LYS A 292 -10.57 -5.33 6.04
CA LYS A 292 -11.53 -6.30 6.59
C LYS A 292 -12.22 -5.83 7.87
N THR A 293 -11.69 -4.81 8.55
CA THR A 293 -12.29 -4.31 9.80
C THR A 293 -13.39 -3.29 9.49
N PRO A 294 -14.67 -3.57 9.83
CA PRO A 294 -15.83 -2.78 9.36
C PRO A 294 -15.85 -1.33 9.84
N LEU A 295 -15.20 -1.01 10.96
CA LEU A 295 -15.11 0.38 11.44
C LEU A 295 -14.02 1.18 10.72
N LEU A 296 -12.91 0.52 10.38
CA LEU A 296 -11.74 1.17 9.80
C LEU A 296 -11.84 1.30 8.27
N ASN A 297 -12.66 0.47 7.62
CA ASN A 297 -12.88 0.50 6.18
C ASN A 297 -14.07 1.36 5.72
N ALA A 298 -14.82 1.99 6.63
CA ALA A 298 -16.05 2.70 6.29
C ALA A 298 -15.85 3.81 5.24
N ASN A 299 -14.85 4.68 5.45
CA ASN A 299 -14.51 5.74 4.49
C ASN A 299 -14.04 5.17 3.14
N HIS A 300 -13.27 4.09 3.20
CA HIS A 300 -12.80 3.39 2.02
C HIS A 300 -13.97 2.81 1.20
N LEU A 301 -14.93 2.18 1.86
CA LEU A 301 -16.16 1.65 1.24
C LEU A 301 -17.01 2.78 0.65
N ALA A 302 -17.15 3.90 1.35
CA ALA A 302 -17.88 5.07 0.86
C ALA A 302 -17.24 5.64 -0.42
N PHE A 303 -15.92 5.79 -0.43
CA PHE A 303 -15.16 6.23 -1.61
C PHE A 303 -15.37 5.30 -2.81
N TRP A 304 -15.32 3.98 -2.57
CA TRP A 304 -15.55 3.00 -3.62
C TRP A 304 -16.96 2.98 -4.17
N LYS A 305 -17.95 3.06 -3.29
CA LYS A 305 -19.34 3.18 -3.70
C LYS A 305 -19.54 4.42 -4.56
N TRP A 306 -18.94 5.54 -4.17
CA TRP A 306 -18.98 6.76 -4.96
C TRP A 306 -18.36 6.59 -6.36
N ILE A 307 -17.24 5.87 -6.49
CA ILE A 307 -16.64 5.54 -7.80
C ILE A 307 -17.59 4.65 -8.62
N GLU A 308 -18.18 3.63 -8.01
CA GLU A 308 -19.14 2.73 -8.66
C GLU A 308 -20.36 3.51 -9.17
N ASP A 309 -20.89 4.44 -8.36
CA ASP A 309 -22.00 5.31 -8.75
C ASP A 309 -21.62 6.18 -9.94
N ARG A 310 -20.42 6.79 -9.96
CA ARG A 310 -19.94 7.60 -11.11
C ARG A 310 -19.77 6.78 -12.38
N MET A 311 -19.23 5.57 -12.25
CA MET A 311 -19.08 4.67 -13.40
C MET A 311 -20.44 4.20 -13.94
N THR A 312 -21.40 3.94 -13.05
CA THR A 312 -22.76 3.54 -13.42
C THR A 312 -23.49 4.67 -14.14
N GLU A 313 -23.47 5.88 -13.58
CA GLU A 313 -24.02 7.09 -14.23
C GLU A 313 -23.41 7.31 -15.62
N ARG A 314 -22.10 7.08 -15.75
CA ARG A 314 -21.40 7.21 -17.03
C ARG A 314 -21.88 6.18 -18.04
N ILE A 315 -21.99 4.91 -17.64
CA ILE A 315 -22.45 3.83 -18.52
C ILE A 315 -23.88 4.11 -19.03
N GLU A 316 -24.76 4.60 -18.15
CA GLU A 316 -26.14 4.92 -18.48
C GLU A 316 -26.28 6.16 -19.38
N SER A 317 -25.44 7.17 -19.17
CA SER A 317 -25.47 8.42 -19.95
C SER A 317 -24.65 8.36 -21.25
N TRP A 318 -23.93 7.26 -21.51
CA TRP A 318 -23.01 7.16 -22.64
C TRP A 318 -23.73 7.09 -23.99
N LYS A 319 -23.47 8.07 -24.86
CA LYS A 319 -24.04 8.16 -26.23
C LYS A 319 -23.06 7.78 -27.34
N GLY A 320 -21.83 7.36 -27.03
CA GLY A 320 -20.83 6.92 -28.01
C GLY A 320 -20.09 8.02 -28.78
N ASP A 321 -20.45 9.30 -28.60
CA ASP A 321 -19.94 10.41 -29.41
C ASP A 321 -18.63 11.03 -28.87
N ARG A 322 -18.33 10.80 -27.59
CA ARG A 322 -17.20 11.45 -26.91
C ARG A 322 -15.93 10.61 -26.99
N ARG A 323 -14.83 11.16 -27.48
CA ARG A 323 -13.50 10.55 -27.32
C ARG A 323 -12.93 10.93 -25.96
N ASP A 324 -12.72 9.95 -25.09
CA ASP A 324 -12.14 10.14 -23.76
C ASP A 324 -11.29 8.92 -23.33
N VAL A 325 -10.82 8.87 -22.08
CA VAL A 325 -9.88 7.83 -21.61
C VAL A 325 -10.55 6.45 -21.50
N PHE A 326 -11.88 6.36 -21.52
CA PHE A 326 -12.61 5.09 -21.44
C PHE A 326 -13.43 4.74 -22.69
N ALA A 327 -13.60 5.69 -23.61
CA ALA A 327 -14.19 5.50 -24.95
C ALA A 327 -13.44 4.49 -25.83
#